data_AF-A0A960Q8A0-F1
#
_entry.id   AF-A0A960Q8A0-F1
#
_cell.length_a   1.000
_cell.length_b   1.000
_cell.length_c   1.000
_cell.angle_alpha   90.00
_cell.angle_beta   90.00
_cell.angle_gamma   90.00
#
_symmetry.space_group_name_H-M   'P 1'
#
loop_
_entity.id
_entity.type
_entity.pdbx_description
1 polymer ?
#
loop_
_entity_poly.entity_id
_entity_poly.type
_entity_poly.pdbx_seq_one_letter_code
_entity_poly.pdbx_strand_id
1 'polypeptide(L)'
;MIQDEFETKSRDALVEEYIPLVKYLAHRISLKLPNHVELDDLINSGVLGLIDAIDKFDPSRGIKFKTYAEFRIRGSIFDGLRSLDWVPRSVRKQKKMVEQTYQQLEQSLGRHATDEEISENLGMGLDEFYKILDNLKGVTLGKFVEINSNDNISSDDSESSIAFIADESTEDPYMIFQKQELTLILAESIKKLPEKERYVVSLYYFDELTMKEIGTVLEITESRVSQLHTKAMLRLRDALRAYTGKK
;
A
#
# COMPACT_ATOMS: atom_id res chain seq x y z
N MET A 1 22.89 23.65 -10.27
CA MET A 1 23.06 23.66 -8.80
C MET A 1 22.77 22.32 -8.15
N ILE A 2 21.75 21.53 -8.53
CA ILE A 2 21.52 20.20 -7.92
C ILE A 2 22.55 19.14 -8.39
N GLN A 3 23.21 19.38 -9.52
CA GLN A 3 24.13 18.44 -10.17
C GLN A 3 25.50 18.33 -9.48
N ASP A 4 25.96 19.38 -8.78
CA ASP A 4 27.29 19.40 -8.12
C ASP A 4 27.31 18.75 -6.72
N GLU A 5 26.16 18.62 -6.05
CA GLU A 5 26.13 18.12 -4.66
C GLU A 5 26.33 16.61 -4.54
N PHE A 6 25.97 15.84 -5.58
CA PHE A 6 26.12 14.38 -5.57
C PHE A 6 27.53 13.91 -5.92
N GLU A 7 28.28 14.67 -6.72
CA GLU A 7 29.68 14.36 -7.07
C GLU A 7 30.66 14.64 -5.92
N THR A 8 30.30 15.55 -5.00
CA THR A 8 31.24 16.06 -3.97
C THR A 8 31.04 15.41 -2.60
N LYS A 9 29.87 14.81 -2.33
CA LYS A 9 29.55 14.21 -1.02
C LYS A 9 29.96 12.73 -0.98
N SER A 10 30.53 12.29 0.13
CA SER A 10 30.76 10.87 0.38
C SER A 10 29.42 10.14 0.48
N ARG A 11 29.42 8.85 0.12
CA ARG A 11 28.27 7.95 0.28
C ARG A 11 27.65 8.05 1.67
N ASP A 12 28.48 8.09 2.71
CA ASP A 12 28.04 8.18 4.11
C ASP A 12 27.32 9.50 4.40
N ALA A 13 27.82 10.62 3.87
CA ALA A 13 27.17 11.92 4.03
C ALA A 13 25.79 11.98 3.35
N LEU A 14 25.65 11.32 2.18
CA LEU A 14 24.37 11.20 1.50
C LEU A 14 23.41 10.28 2.28
N VAL A 15 23.90 9.18 2.85
CA VAL A 15 23.07 8.33 3.72
C VAL A 15 22.56 9.14 4.92
N GLU A 16 23.44 9.86 5.62
CA GLU A 16 23.06 10.68 6.78
C GLU A 16 22.00 11.74 6.44
N GLU A 17 22.14 12.40 5.29
CA GLU A 17 21.20 13.42 4.82
C GLU A 17 19.79 12.85 4.59
N TYR A 18 19.68 11.62 4.08
CA TYR A 18 18.41 11.01 3.69
C TYR A 18 17.85 10.00 4.71
N ILE A 19 18.56 9.70 5.81
CA ILE A 19 18.02 8.92 6.95
C ILE A 19 16.69 9.48 7.48
N PRO A 20 16.49 10.81 7.64
CA PRO A 20 15.20 11.36 8.07
C PRO A 20 14.04 10.98 7.13
N LEU A 21 14.29 10.86 5.82
CA LEU A 21 13.30 10.41 4.85
C LEU A 21 12.91 8.95 5.10
N VAL A 22 13.90 8.08 5.35
CA VAL A 22 13.64 6.67 5.70
C VAL A 22 12.79 6.58 6.97
N LYS A 23 13.17 7.31 8.02
CA LYS A 23 12.43 7.33 9.30
C LYS A 23 10.99 7.80 9.13
N TYR A 24 10.77 8.85 8.32
CA TYR A 24 9.44 9.36 8.00
C TYR A 24 8.59 8.30 7.28
N LEU A 25 9.14 7.65 6.24
CA LEU A 25 8.44 6.62 5.48
C LEU A 25 8.15 5.38 6.34
N ALA A 26 9.10 4.94 7.14
CA ALA A 26 8.96 3.81 8.06
C ALA A 26 7.89 4.06 9.12
N HIS A 27 7.88 5.24 9.77
CA HIS A 27 6.81 5.62 10.71
C HIS A 27 5.44 5.63 10.04
N ARG A 28 5.34 6.19 8.84
CA ARG A 28 4.06 6.26 8.13
C ARG A 28 3.54 4.87 7.75
N ILE A 29 4.43 3.93 7.45
CA ILE A 29 4.08 2.53 7.19
C ILE A 29 3.72 1.82 8.50
N SER A 30 4.45 2.06 9.60
CA SER A 30 4.20 1.41 10.90
C SER A 30 2.83 1.75 11.48
N LEU A 31 2.34 2.99 11.29
CA LEU A 31 0.98 3.41 11.68
C LEU A 31 -0.13 2.53 11.08
N LYS A 32 0.18 1.78 10.03
CA LYS A 32 -0.76 0.95 9.27
C LYS A 32 -0.47 -0.55 9.40
N LEU A 33 0.44 -0.94 10.29
CA LEU A 33 0.83 -2.33 10.55
C LEU A 33 0.40 -2.77 11.94
N PRO A 34 0.31 -4.08 12.21
CA PRO A 34 0.02 -4.58 13.54
C PRO A 34 1.16 -4.23 14.52
N ASN A 35 0.84 -4.15 15.81
CA ASN A 35 1.77 -3.76 16.87
C ASN A 35 2.97 -4.71 17.06
N HIS A 36 2.95 -5.92 16.49
CA HIS A 36 4.07 -6.86 16.55
C HIS A 36 5.18 -6.57 15.54
N VAL A 37 4.97 -5.64 14.61
CA VAL A 37 6.01 -5.22 13.67
C VAL A 37 6.82 -4.10 14.31
N GLU A 38 8.12 -4.33 14.51
CA GLU A 38 9.00 -3.33 15.08
C GLU A 38 9.32 -2.24 14.06
N LEU A 39 9.25 -0.99 14.50
CA LEU A 39 9.59 0.16 13.66
C LEU A 39 11.06 0.10 13.20
N ASP A 40 11.95 -0.38 14.06
CA ASP A 40 13.38 -0.46 13.77
C ASP A 40 13.66 -1.43 12.62
N ASP A 41 12.90 -2.51 12.47
CA ASP A 41 13.00 -3.43 11.32
C ASP A 41 12.61 -2.75 10.00
N LEU A 42 11.59 -1.89 10.04
CA LEU A 42 11.19 -1.09 8.87
C LEU A 42 12.26 -0.07 8.52
N ILE A 43 12.84 0.60 9.52
CA ILE A 43 13.92 1.57 9.29
C ILE A 43 15.12 0.84 8.70
N ASN A 44 15.53 -0.31 9.24
CA ASN A 44 16.66 -1.10 8.74
C ASN A 44 16.45 -1.51 7.27
N SER A 45 15.27 -2.04 6.96
CA SER A 45 14.91 -2.42 5.58
C SER A 45 14.91 -1.21 4.64
N GLY A 46 14.42 -0.06 5.11
CA GLY A 46 14.43 1.18 4.36
C GLY A 46 15.82 1.77 4.15
N VAL A 47 16.73 1.63 5.12
CA VAL A 47 18.13 2.06 5.01
C VAL A 47 18.84 1.24 3.94
N LEU A 48 18.64 -0.07 3.88
CA LEU A 48 19.17 -0.91 2.80
C LEU A 48 18.67 -0.42 1.43
N GLY A 49 17.39 -0.07 1.33
CA GLY A 49 16.82 0.52 0.10
C GLY A 49 17.39 1.88 -0.26
N LEU A 50 17.67 2.74 0.73
CA LEU A 50 18.34 4.03 0.51
C LEU A 50 19.77 3.82 0.00
N ILE A 51 20.52 2.91 0.60
CA ILE A 51 21.89 2.61 0.20
C ILE A 51 21.92 2.14 -1.27
N ASP A 52 21.04 1.21 -1.62
CA ASP A 52 20.92 0.73 -3.00
C ASP A 52 20.45 1.84 -3.96
N ALA A 53 19.62 2.76 -3.50
CA ALA A 53 19.21 3.93 -4.27
C ALA A 53 20.39 4.88 -4.54
N ILE A 54 21.25 5.13 -3.56
CA ILE A 54 22.45 5.98 -3.74
C ILE A 54 23.38 5.33 -4.76
N ASP A 55 23.63 4.03 -4.64
CA ASP A 55 24.57 3.31 -5.50
C ASP A 55 24.10 3.23 -6.97
N LYS A 56 22.79 3.22 -7.20
CA LYS A 56 22.19 3.06 -8.54
C LYS A 56 21.59 4.36 -9.10
N PHE A 57 21.71 5.48 -8.39
CA PHE A 57 21.13 6.72 -8.87
C PHE A 57 21.94 7.30 -10.02
N ASP A 58 21.24 7.64 -11.09
CA ASP A 58 21.81 8.26 -12.27
C ASP A 58 21.22 9.68 -12.44
N PRO A 59 22.00 10.73 -12.12
CA PRO A 59 21.56 12.12 -12.25
C PRO A 59 21.22 12.53 -13.69
N SER A 60 21.74 11.83 -14.71
CA SER A 60 21.52 12.16 -16.12
C SER A 60 20.06 11.94 -16.55
N ARG A 61 19.29 11.16 -15.78
CA ARG A 61 17.88 10.83 -16.03
C ARG A 61 16.91 11.98 -15.71
N GLY A 62 17.38 13.11 -15.18
CA GLY A 62 16.55 14.30 -14.94
C GLY A 62 15.52 14.17 -13.81
N ILE A 63 15.54 13.08 -13.04
CA ILE A 63 14.67 12.85 -11.88
C ILE A 63 15.41 13.29 -10.61
N LYS A 64 14.70 13.96 -9.69
CA LYS A 64 15.27 14.32 -8.38
C LYS A 64 15.57 13.06 -7.58
N PHE A 65 16.76 12.96 -6.99
CA PHE A 65 17.17 11.82 -6.17
C PHE A 65 16.13 11.46 -5.10
N LYS A 66 15.58 12.45 -4.40
CA LYS A 66 14.54 12.24 -3.38
C LYS A 66 13.35 11.42 -3.89
N THR A 67 12.89 11.68 -5.11
CA THR A 67 11.76 10.97 -5.73
C THR A 67 12.12 9.52 -6.06
N TYR A 68 13.33 9.28 -6.55
CA TYR A 68 13.84 7.94 -6.83
C TYR A 68 14.05 7.13 -5.54
N ALA A 69 14.71 7.74 -4.55
CA ALA A 69 15.00 7.13 -3.26
C ALA A 69 13.72 6.75 -2.51
N GLU A 70 12.69 7.59 -2.52
CA GLU A 70 11.40 7.28 -1.89
C GLU A 70 10.78 5.98 -2.43
N PHE A 71 10.87 5.72 -3.74
CA PHE A 71 10.38 4.50 -4.35
C PHE A 71 11.20 3.26 -3.91
N ARG A 72 12.54 3.36 -3.95
CA ARG A 72 13.44 2.28 -3.53
C ARG A 72 13.29 1.93 -2.04
N ILE A 73 13.26 2.94 -1.18
CA ILE A 73 13.09 2.79 0.28
C ILE A 73 11.77 2.07 0.58
N ARG A 74 10.65 2.51 -0.01
CA ARG A 74 9.35 1.84 0.19
C ARG A 74 9.39 0.39 -0.29
N GLY A 75 9.96 0.13 -1.45
CA GLY A 75 10.12 -1.22 -2.00
C GLY A 75 10.83 -2.14 -1.01
N SER A 76 12.00 -1.72 -0.51
CA SER A 76 12.77 -2.51 0.45
C SER A 76 12.06 -2.73 1.79
N ILE A 77 11.29 -1.75 2.29
CA ILE A 77 10.46 -1.93 3.49
C ILE A 77 9.39 -3.01 3.25
N PHE A 78 8.72 -3.00 2.09
CA PHE A 78 7.72 -4.02 1.74
C PHE A 78 8.33 -5.41 1.54
N ASP A 79 9.52 -5.49 0.95
CA ASP A 79 10.25 -6.75 0.81
C ASP A 79 10.66 -7.33 2.17
N GLY A 80 11.15 -6.47 3.07
CA GLY A 80 11.43 -6.86 4.46
C GLY A 80 10.19 -7.41 5.16
N LEU A 81 9.06 -6.70 5.04
CA LEU A 81 7.78 -7.15 5.60
C LEU A 81 7.36 -8.52 5.06
N ARG A 82 7.48 -8.78 3.75
CA ARG A 82 7.13 -10.07 3.13
C ARG A 82 7.86 -11.24 3.77
N SER A 83 9.14 -11.08 4.09
CA SER A 83 9.95 -12.12 4.71
C SER A 83 9.47 -12.52 6.11
N LEU A 84 8.74 -11.62 6.78
CA LEU A 84 8.27 -11.77 8.16
C LEU A 84 6.87 -12.41 8.26
N ASP A 85 6.20 -12.74 7.14
CA ASP A 85 4.76 -13.10 7.07
C ASP A 85 3.93 -12.24 8.04
N TRP A 86 4.09 -10.92 7.90
CA TRP A 86 3.70 -9.94 8.92
C TRP A 86 2.21 -9.94 9.29
N VAL A 87 1.35 -10.67 8.55
CA VAL A 87 -0.06 -10.89 8.89
C VAL A 87 -0.27 -12.36 9.27
N PRO A 88 -0.47 -12.72 10.54
CA PRO A 88 -0.71 -14.11 10.93
C PRO A 88 -1.96 -14.72 10.25
N ARG A 89 -1.94 -16.04 10.02
CA ARG A 89 -3.10 -16.78 9.46
C ARG A 89 -4.39 -16.61 10.29
N SER A 90 -4.26 -16.50 11.61
CA SER A 90 -5.37 -16.23 12.53
C SER A 90 -6.04 -14.89 12.22
N VAL A 91 -5.24 -13.85 11.97
CA VAL A 91 -5.72 -12.50 11.61
C VAL A 91 -6.41 -12.52 10.24
N ARG A 92 -5.86 -13.25 9.26
CA ARG A 92 -6.53 -13.47 7.96
C ARG A 92 -7.89 -14.17 8.11
N LYS A 93 -7.99 -15.17 9.00
CA LYS A 93 -9.23 -15.88 9.31
C LYS A 93 -10.26 -14.97 10.00
N GLN A 94 -9.81 -14.19 10.98
CA GLN A 94 -10.65 -13.19 11.66
C GLN A 94 -11.19 -12.15 10.68
N LYS A 95 -10.36 -11.67 9.74
CA LYS A 95 -10.79 -10.74 8.69
C LYS A 95 -11.95 -11.30 7.89
N LYS A 96 -11.77 -12.52 7.38
CA LYS A 96 -12.77 -13.20 6.55
C LYS A 96 -14.07 -13.43 7.33
N MET A 97 -13.96 -13.81 8.59
CA MET A 97 -15.12 -14.00 9.47
C MET A 97 -15.91 -12.70 9.65
N VAL A 98 -15.22 -11.60 10.02
CA VAL A 98 -15.85 -10.28 10.18
C VAL A 98 -16.49 -9.83 8.87
N GLU A 99 -15.79 -9.92 7.74
CA GLU A 99 -16.33 -9.58 6.41
C GLU A 99 -17.59 -10.39 6.05
N GLN A 100 -17.59 -11.69 6.33
CA GLN A 100 -18.74 -12.56 6.08
C GLN A 100 -19.94 -12.19 6.96
N THR A 101 -19.71 -11.88 8.23
CA THR A 101 -20.78 -11.48 9.15
C THR A 101 -21.41 -10.15 8.74
N TYR A 102 -20.61 -9.15 8.35
CA TYR A 102 -21.15 -7.92 7.75
C TYR A 102 -21.99 -8.23 6.52
N GLN A 103 -21.50 -9.07 5.60
CA GLN A 103 -22.23 -9.39 4.38
C GLN A 103 -23.58 -10.08 4.67
N GLN A 104 -23.61 -11.02 5.62
CA GLN A 104 -24.82 -11.74 6.00
C GLN A 104 -25.85 -10.82 6.68
N LEU A 105 -25.42 -10.00 7.64
CA LEU A 105 -26.31 -9.08 8.35
C LEU A 105 -26.82 -7.95 7.46
N GLU A 106 -25.96 -7.38 6.61
CA GLU A 106 -26.42 -6.33 5.68
C GLU A 106 -27.42 -6.89 4.66
N GLN A 107 -27.23 -8.15 4.22
CA GLN A 107 -28.17 -8.81 3.32
C GLN A 107 -29.52 -9.10 3.98
N SER A 108 -29.54 -9.45 5.27
CA SER A 108 -30.78 -9.73 6.01
C SER A 108 -31.52 -8.45 6.45
N LEU A 109 -30.77 -7.43 6.88
CA LEU A 109 -31.33 -6.17 7.39
C LEU A 109 -31.76 -5.21 6.27
N GLY A 110 -31.22 -5.36 5.05
CA GLY A 110 -31.43 -4.42 3.95
C GLY A 110 -30.86 -3.02 4.22
N ARG A 111 -30.08 -2.88 5.30
CA ARG A 111 -29.37 -1.68 5.75
C ARG A 111 -28.02 -2.08 6.32
N HIS A 112 -27.20 -1.09 6.68
CA HIS A 112 -25.93 -1.34 7.34
C HIS A 112 -26.12 -1.95 8.73
N ALA A 113 -25.27 -2.91 9.06
CA ALA A 113 -25.18 -3.53 10.38
C ALA A 113 -24.27 -2.69 11.29
N THR A 114 -24.69 -2.47 12.54
CA THR A 114 -23.86 -1.75 13.53
C THR A 114 -22.81 -2.68 14.16
N ASP A 115 -21.78 -2.12 14.78
CA ASP A 115 -20.74 -2.92 15.43
C ASP A 115 -21.31 -3.77 16.58
N GLU A 116 -22.36 -3.28 17.26
CA GLU A 116 -23.15 -4.04 18.24
C GLU A 116 -23.80 -5.27 17.58
N GLU A 117 -24.55 -5.09 16.49
CA GLU A 117 -25.24 -6.16 15.77
C GLU A 117 -24.26 -7.23 15.24
N ILE A 118 -23.06 -6.80 14.83
CA ILE A 118 -21.99 -7.68 14.38
C ILE A 118 -21.40 -8.46 15.56
N SER A 119 -21.09 -7.78 16.66
CA SER A 119 -20.53 -8.41 17.86
C SER A 119 -21.48 -9.45 18.46
N GLU A 120 -22.77 -9.13 18.51
CA GLU A 120 -23.84 -10.05 18.94
C GLU A 120 -23.94 -11.26 18.02
N ASN A 121 -23.90 -11.07 16.70
CA ASN A 121 -23.95 -12.17 15.74
C ASN A 121 -22.72 -13.08 15.80
N LEU A 122 -21.55 -12.50 16.12
CA LEU A 122 -20.31 -13.23 16.36
C LEU A 122 -20.24 -13.89 17.73
N GLY A 123 -21.22 -13.64 18.62
CA GLY A 123 -21.28 -14.20 19.97
C GLY A 123 -20.16 -13.70 20.89
N MET A 124 -19.66 -12.48 20.68
CA MET A 124 -18.56 -11.87 21.44
C MET A 124 -18.96 -10.50 21.96
N GLY A 125 -18.29 -10.04 23.02
CA GLY A 125 -18.49 -8.69 23.54
C GLY A 125 -17.91 -7.63 22.62
N LEU A 126 -18.44 -6.41 22.67
CA LEU A 126 -17.94 -5.24 21.94
C LEU A 126 -16.43 -5.01 22.14
N ASP A 127 -15.93 -5.15 23.37
CA ASP A 127 -14.51 -4.98 23.68
C ASP A 127 -13.62 -6.01 22.98
N GLU A 128 -14.10 -7.24 22.85
CA GLU A 128 -13.41 -8.32 22.14
C GLU A 128 -13.47 -8.10 20.62
N PHE A 129 -14.61 -7.63 20.12
CA PHE A 129 -14.78 -7.23 18.73
C PHE A 129 -13.82 -6.09 18.36
N TYR A 130 -13.68 -5.06 19.20
CA TYR A 130 -12.72 -3.97 18.97
C TYR A 130 -11.27 -4.44 18.98
N LYS A 131 -10.89 -5.41 19.83
CA LYS A 131 -9.55 -6.02 19.78
C LYS A 131 -9.31 -6.75 18.46
N ILE A 132 -10.33 -7.43 17.93
CA ILE A 132 -10.25 -8.05 16.60
C ILE A 132 -10.06 -6.97 15.54
N LEU A 133 -10.87 -5.90 15.55
CA LEU A 133 -10.73 -4.80 14.60
C LEU A 133 -9.34 -4.15 14.66
N ASP A 134 -8.77 -3.98 15.86
CA ASP A 134 -7.42 -3.47 16.06
C ASP A 134 -6.35 -4.37 15.41
N ASN A 135 -6.48 -5.69 15.58
CA ASN A 135 -5.61 -6.67 14.93
C ASN A 135 -5.75 -6.67 13.38
N LEU A 136 -6.91 -6.26 12.86
CA LEU A 136 -7.18 -6.20 11.42
C LEU A 136 -6.59 -4.97 10.71
N LYS A 137 -6.15 -3.94 11.45
CA LYS A 137 -5.58 -2.70 10.90
C LYS A 137 -4.41 -2.95 9.94
N GLY A 138 -3.57 -3.94 10.27
CA GLY A 138 -2.38 -4.29 9.49
C GLY A 138 -2.60 -5.07 8.19
N VAL A 139 -3.81 -5.56 7.95
CA VAL A 139 -4.09 -6.50 6.85
C VAL A 139 -4.31 -5.77 5.52
N THR A 140 -4.67 -4.49 5.55
CA THR A 140 -5.02 -3.71 4.35
C THR A 140 -3.80 -3.43 3.45
N LEU A 141 -2.59 -3.41 4.02
CA LEU A 141 -1.34 -3.34 3.25
C LEU A 141 -0.96 -4.66 2.56
N GLY A 142 -1.22 -5.81 3.20
CA GLY A 142 -0.87 -7.13 2.65
C GLY A 142 -1.46 -7.39 1.26
N LYS A 143 -2.67 -6.89 1.00
CA LYS A 143 -3.37 -7.11 -0.27
C LYS A 143 -2.79 -6.31 -1.45
N PHE A 144 -2.10 -5.19 -1.20
CA PHE A 144 -1.34 -4.47 -2.25
C PHE A 144 -0.03 -5.16 -2.58
N VAL A 145 0.57 -5.80 -1.58
CA VAL A 145 1.88 -6.43 -1.68
C VAL A 145 1.77 -7.85 -2.28
N GLU A 146 0.70 -8.60 -1.98
CA GLU A 146 0.38 -9.90 -2.60
C GLU A 146 0.06 -9.80 -4.10
N ILE A 147 -0.53 -8.69 -4.57
CA ILE A 147 -0.91 -8.55 -5.99
C ILE A 147 0.30 -8.30 -6.90
N ASN A 148 1.41 -7.77 -6.37
CA ASN A 148 2.68 -7.74 -7.11
C ASN A 148 3.32 -9.14 -7.27
N SER A 149 2.83 -10.15 -6.53
CA SER A 149 3.44 -11.48 -6.47
C SER A 149 2.66 -12.56 -7.25
N ASN A 150 1.40 -12.31 -7.61
CA ASN A 150 0.62 -13.29 -8.37
C ASN A 150 0.97 -13.39 -9.87
N ASP A 151 2.03 -12.70 -10.31
CA ASP A 151 2.64 -12.93 -11.63
C ASP A 151 3.89 -13.82 -11.60
N ASN A 152 4.36 -14.35 -10.46
CA ASN A 152 5.56 -15.18 -10.46
C ASN A 152 5.50 -16.33 -9.44
N ILE A 153 4.80 -17.41 -9.82
CA ILE A 153 5.16 -18.77 -9.36
C ILE A 153 5.27 -19.65 -10.60
N SER A 154 6.43 -19.57 -11.25
CA SER A 154 7.06 -20.72 -11.89
C SER A 154 8.52 -20.71 -11.46
N SER A 155 8.81 -21.61 -10.53
CA SER A 155 10.16 -22.04 -10.15
C SER A 155 10.87 -22.62 -11.37
N ASP A 156 11.69 -21.82 -12.08
CA ASP A 156 13.00 -22.21 -12.64
C ASP A 156 13.70 -21.06 -13.39
N ASP A 157 13.63 -19.80 -12.92
CA ASP A 157 14.39 -18.71 -13.57
C ASP A 157 14.74 -17.61 -12.55
N SER A 158 15.86 -17.81 -11.86
CA SER A 158 16.44 -16.85 -10.92
C SER A 158 17.12 -15.65 -11.61
N GLU A 159 16.75 -15.31 -12.84
CA GLU A 159 17.28 -14.16 -13.60
C GLU A 159 16.21 -13.23 -14.23
N SER A 160 14.92 -13.56 -14.14
CA SER A 160 13.89 -12.85 -14.95
C SER A 160 13.12 -11.73 -14.25
N SER A 161 13.40 -11.39 -12.98
CA SER A 161 12.80 -10.22 -12.31
C SER A 161 13.60 -8.92 -12.51
N ILE A 162 14.64 -8.94 -13.35
CA ILE A 162 15.56 -7.83 -13.62
C ILE A 162 15.32 -7.20 -15.01
N ALA A 163 14.45 -7.76 -15.84
CA ALA A 163 14.31 -7.38 -17.24
C ALA A 163 13.42 -6.15 -17.54
N PHE A 164 12.97 -5.39 -16.52
CA PHE A 164 12.29 -4.10 -16.73
C PHE A 164 13.19 -2.87 -16.48
N ILE A 165 14.50 -3.09 -16.31
CA ILE A 165 15.51 -2.03 -16.34
C ILE A 165 16.50 -2.35 -17.48
N ALA A 166 15.98 -2.43 -18.71
CA ALA A 166 16.81 -2.41 -19.90
C ALA A 166 16.83 -0.97 -20.46
N ASP A 167 17.97 -0.31 -20.24
CA ASP A 167 18.53 0.77 -21.06
C ASP A 167 17.57 1.91 -21.49
N GLU A 168 17.35 2.89 -20.61
CA GLU A 168 16.71 4.17 -20.96
C GLU A 168 17.75 5.19 -21.43
N SER A 169 18.34 4.96 -22.61
CA SER A 169 18.82 6.09 -23.43
C SER A 169 17.73 6.63 -24.36
N THR A 170 16.54 6.03 -24.33
CA THR A 170 15.28 6.58 -24.85
C THR A 170 14.13 5.95 -24.05
N GLU A 171 13.49 6.68 -23.13
CA GLU A 171 12.13 6.32 -22.71
C GLU A 171 11.29 6.27 -23.99
N ASP A 172 10.89 5.07 -24.41
CA ASP A 172 10.08 4.86 -25.61
C ASP A 172 8.85 5.78 -25.53
N PRO A 173 8.59 6.65 -26.52
CA PRO A 173 7.39 7.48 -26.57
C PRO A 173 6.09 6.68 -26.33
N TYR A 174 6.10 5.39 -26.66
CA TYR A 174 5.02 4.46 -26.37
C TYR A 174 4.81 4.21 -24.87
N MET A 175 5.88 4.14 -24.07
CA MET A 175 5.82 3.94 -22.62
C MET A 175 5.33 5.20 -21.89
N ILE A 176 5.77 6.38 -22.34
CA ILE A 176 5.27 7.67 -21.84
C ILE A 176 3.77 7.80 -22.12
N PHE A 177 3.34 7.47 -23.33
CA PHE A 177 1.93 7.48 -23.72
C PHE A 177 1.10 6.49 -22.88
N GLN A 178 1.59 5.26 -22.69
CA GLN A 178 0.92 4.26 -21.85
C GLN A 178 0.74 4.73 -20.40
N LYS A 179 1.75 5.39 -19.82
CA LYS A 179 1.67 5.90 -18.45
C LYS A 179 0.66 7.03 -18.32
N GLN A 180 0.59 7.93 -19.30
CA GLN A 180 -0.42 8.99 -19.36
C GLN A 180 -1.83 8.41 -19.51
N GLU A 181 -1.99 7.42 -20.38
CA GLU A 181 -3.27 6.74 -20.62
C GLU A 181 -3.74 5.98 -19.36
N LEU A 182 -2.86 5.24 -18.69
CA LEU A 182 -3.13 4.60 -17.40
C LEU A 182 -3.57 5.61 -16.33
N THR A 183 -2.90 6.77 -16.27
CA THR A 183 -3.23 7.84 -15.31
C THR A 183 -4.63 8.40 -15.57
N LEU A 184 -4.99 8.61 -16.84
CA LEU A 184 -6.32 9.07 -17.23
C LEU A 184 -7.41 8.04 -16.88
N ILE A 185 -7.16 6.76 -17.17
CA ILE A 185 -8.09 5.67 -16.85
C ILE A 185 -8.29 5.55 -15.34
N LEU A 186 -7.22 5.64 -14.55
CA LEU A 186 -7.31 5.62 -13.09
C LEU A 186 -8.13 6.81 -12.58
N ALA A 187 -7.88 8.01 -13.10
CA ALA A 187 -8.63 9.21 -12.73
C ALA A 187 -10.12 9.10 -13.07
N GLU A 188 -10.47 8.58 -14.24
CA GLU A 188 -11.88 8.29 -14.59
C GLU A 188 -12.50 7.21 -13.70
N SER A 189 -11.74 6.17 -13.38
CA SER A 189 -12.22 5.05 -12.56
C SER A 189 -12.51 5.52 -11.15
N ILE A 190 -11.68 6.40 -10.59
CA ILE A 190 -11.93 7.06 -9.29
C ILE A 190 -13.20 7.90 -9.34
N LYS A 191 -13.45 8.65 -10.43
CA LYS A 191 -14.68 9.43 -10.60
C LYS A 191 -15.94 8.54 -10.67
N LYS A 192 -15.82 7.32 -11.21
CA LYS A 192 -16.90 6.33 -11.31
C LYS A 192 -17.15 5.55 -10.00
N LEU A 193 -16.28 5.69 -9.00
CA LEU A 193 -16.52 5.09 -7.69
C LEU A 193 -17.76 5.69 -7.01
N PRO A 194 -18.53 4.87 -6.26
CA PRO A 194 -19.52 5.36 -5.33
C PRO A 194 -18.93 6.45 -4.42
N GLU A 195 -19.74 7.47 -4.11
CA GLU A 195 -19.30 8.66 -3.38
C GLU A 195 -18.57 8.33 -2.07
N LYS A 196 -19.14 7.43 -1.26
CA LYS A 196 -18.53 6.97 0.00
C LYS A 196 -17.18 6.26 -0.21
N GLU A 197 -17.06 5.43 -1.24
CA GLU A 197 -15.81 4.73 -1.58
C GLU A 197 -14.73 5.73 -2.03
N ARG A 198 -15.13 6.73 -2.83
CA ARG A 198 -14.25 7.78 -3.33
C ARG A 198 -13.71 8.67 -2.20
N TYR A 199 -14.58 9.05 -1.25
CA TYR A 199 -14.16 9.80 -0.07
C TYR A 199 -13.15 9.03 0.77
N VAL A 200 -13.39 7.74 1.02
CA VAL A 200 -12.44 6.89 1.76
C VAL A 200 -11.09 6.82 1.04
N VAL A 201 -11.07 6.65 -0.28
CA VAL A 201 -9.83 6.64 -1.07
C VAL A 201 -9.11 8.00 -1.00
N SER A 202 -9.85 9.11 -1.14
CA SER A 202 -9.27 10.46 -1.05
C SER A 202 -8.64 10.71 0.32
N LEU A 203 -9.40 10.50 1.39
CA LEU A 203 -8.93 10.75 2.75
C LEU A 203 -7.73 9.87 3.11
N TYR A 204 -7.70 8.63 2.60
CA TYR A 204 -6.62 7.69 2.88
C TYR A 204 -5.32 7.95 2.11
N TYR A 205 -5.41 8.32 0.83
CA TYR A 205 -4.24 8.49 -0.04
C TYR A 205 -3.79 9.94 -0.23
N PHE A 206 -4.72 10.89 -0.16
CA PHE A 206 -4.45 12.31 -0.39
C PHE A 206 -4.28 13.05 0.93
N ASP A 207 -5.21 12.87 1.87
CA ASP A 207 -5.17 13.53 3.18
C ASP A 207 -4.40 12.71 4.24
N GLU A 208 -3.91 11.54 3.84
CA GLU A 208 -3.05 10.64 4.63
C GLU A 208 -3.65 10.15 5.95
N LEU A 209 -4.99 10.21 6.09
CA LEU A 209 -5.69 9.79 7.30
C LEU A 209 -5.68 8.27 7.50
N THR A 210 -5.66 7.86 8.75
CA THR A 210 -5.84 6.46 9.16
C THR A 210 -7.30 6.03 9.01
N MET A 211 -7.56 4.72 8.90
CA MET A 211 -8.93 4.22 8.77
C MET A 211 -9.81 4.60 9.97
N LYS A 212 -9.21 4.70 11.17
CA LYS A 212 -9.86 5.20 12.38
C LYS A 212 -10.27 6.67 12.26
N GLU A 213 -9.36 7.54 11.82
CA GLU A 213 -9.64 8.96 11.62
C GLU A 213 -10.70 9.18 10.54
N ILE A 214 -10.62 8.44 9.44
CA ILE A 214 -11.63 8.45 8.37
C ILE A 214 -12.99 7.99 8.92
N GLY A 215 -13.01 7.00 9.80
CA GLY A 215 -14.23 6.54 10.46
C GLY A 215 -14.90 7.64 11.27
N THR A 216 -14.11 8.38 12.05
CA THR A 216 -14.58 9.55 12.79
C THR A 216 -15.11 10.65 11.85
N VAL A 217 -14.42 10.94 10.74
CA VAL A 217 -14.82 11.97 9.78
C VAL A 217 -16.12 11.61 9.05
N LEU A 218 -16.29 10.33 8.71
CA LEU A 218 -17.43 9.83 7.96
C LEU A 218 -18.57 9.27 8.83
N GLU A 219 -18.45 9.41 10.16
CA GLU A 219 -19.38 8.87 11.17
C GLU A 219 -19.70 7.38 10.94
N ILE A 220 -18.68 6.59 10.60
CA ILE A 220 -18.76 5.15 10.39
C ILE A 220 -17.62 4.43 11.08
N THR A 221 -17.77 3.12 11.27
CA THR A 221 -16.80 2.34 12.03
C THR A 221 -15.55 2.09 11.19
N GLU A 222 -14.40 1.92 11.83
CA GLU A 222 -13.12 1.69 11.15
C GLU A 222 -13.17 0.48 10.20
N SER A 223 -13.86 -0.59 10.63
CA SER A 223 -14.13 -1.78 9.82
C SER A 223 -14.86 -1.41 8.53
N ARG A 224 -15.85 -0.52 8.61
CA ARG A 224 -16.61 -0.05 7.45
C ARG A 224 -15.75 0.73 6.48
N VAL A 225 -14.86 1.59 6.99
CA VAL A 225 -13.89 2.30 6.15
C VAL A 225 -12.98 1.30 5.43
N SER A 226 -12.46 0.29 6.13
CA SER A 226 -11.63 -0.76 5.54
C SER A 226 -12.35 -1.54 4.42
N GLN A 227 -13.64 -1.81 4.59
CA GLN A 227 -14.48 -2.45 3.57
C GLN A 227 -14.71 -1.55 2.35
N LEU A 228 -15.07 -0.27 2.57
CA LEU A 228 -15.26 0.70 1.50
C LEU A 228 -13.97 0.88 0.70
N HIS A 229 -12.83 0.98 1.39
CA HIS A 229 -11.51 1.00 0.78
C HIS A 229 -11.24 -0.27 -0.04
N THR A 230 -11.49 -1.44 0.52
CA THR A 230 -11.30 -2.72 -0.18
C THR A 230 -12.19 -2.82 -1.44
N LYS A 231 -13.46 -2.41 -1.36
CA LYS A 231 -14.38 -2.38 -2.52
C LYS A 231 -13.90 -1.40 -3.59
N ALA A 232 -13.47 -0.21 -3.19
CA ALA A 232 -12.91 0.77 -4.10
C ALA A 232 -11.69 0.21 -4.84
N MET A 233 -10.75 -0.41 -4.12
CA MET A 233 -9.55 -0.98 -4.72
C MET A 233 -9.84 -2.13 -5.69
N LEU A 234 -10.83 -2.98 -5.41
CA LEU A 234 -11.27 -4.03 -6.34
C LEU A 234 -11.83 -3.43 -7.63
N ARG A 235 -12.69 -2.41 -7.54
CA ARG A 235 -13.25 -1.73 -8.72
C ARG A 235 -12.19 -1.03 -9.56
N LEU A 236 -11.27 -0.32 -8.91
CA LEU A 236 -10.15 0.35 -9.59
C LEU A 236 -9.25 -0.67 -10.29
N ARG A 237 -8.97 -1.81 -9.65
CA ARG A 237 -8.20 -2.90 -10.24
C ARG A 237 -8.90 -3.50 -11.46
N ASP A 238 -10.19 -3.77 -11.38
CA ASP A 238 -10.93 -4.38 -12.48
C ASP A 238 -11.01 -3.42 -13.69
N ALA A 239 -11.10 -2.11 -13.44
CA ALA A 239 -11.00 -1.08 -14.48
C ALA A 239 -9.62 -1.02 -15.14
N LEU A 240 -8.54 -1.16 -14.37
CA LEU A 240 -7.18 -1.22 -14.91
C LEU A 240 -6.91 -2.53 -15.67
N ARG A 241 -7.41 -3.66 -15.19
CA ARG A 241 -7.29 -4.97 -15.87
C ARG A 241 -8.02 -5.03 -17.21
N ALA A 242 -9.20 -4.41 -17.30
CA ALA A 242 -9.94 -4.31 -18.55
C ALA A 242 -9.17 -3.56 -19.65
N TYR A 243 -8.21 -2.71 -19.25
CA TYR A 243 -7.31 -2.02 -20.15
C TYR A 243 -6.07 -2.86 -20.51
N THR A 244 -5.42 -3.50 -19.51
CA THR A 244 -4.23 -4.31 -19.78
C THR A 244 -4.54 -5.62 -20.53
N GLY A 245 -5.73 -6.18 -20.37
CA GLY A 245 -6.18 -7.41 -21.07
C GLY A 245 -6.83 -7.17 -22.44
N LYS A 246 -6.86 -5.92 -22.94
CA LYS A 246 -7.36 -5.58 -24.29
C LYS A 246 -6.25 -5.55 -25.36
N LYS A 247 -5.03 -5.95 -25.01
CA LYS A 247 -3.92 -6.16 -25.94
C LYS A 247 -3.75 -7.64 -26.24
#